data_AF-F1AAN3-F1
#
_entry.id   AF-F1AAN3-F1
#
_cell.length_a   1.000
_cell.length_b   1.000
_cell.length_c   1.000
_cell.angle_alpha   90.00
_cell.angle_beta   90.00
_cell.angle_gamma   90.00
#
_symmetry.space_group_name_H-M   'P 1'
#
loop_
_entity.id
_entity.type
_entity.pdbx_description
1 polymer ?
#
loop_
_entity_poly.entity_id
_entity_poly.type
_entity_poly.pdbx_seq_one_letter_code
_entity_poly.pdbx_strand_id
1 'polypeptide(L)'
;YRHRPDPSTYVGTSLFITPIVDVRGRGPKDCSDTFVYIADVSGFAILVVDVARNLSWKVNHRLMYPYPSRGTFTIDGESFDLMDGILGMALSTYIPGKDRFLYFHALASTTENVVRTKVLRNDSFIHDSNANPHSINAFSGERPNQSAAEAIDDSDIMYFGLMDPPSVWCWDTGTEFSTENFHLI
;
A
#
# COMPACT_ATOMS: atom_id res chain seq x y z
N TYR A 1 -21.18 6.66 4.62
CA TYR A 1 -20.45 6.35 5.88
C TYR A 1 -19.41 7.44 6.09
N ARG A 2 -19.23 7.92 7.33
CA ARG A 2 -18.18 8.90 7.67
C ARG A 2 -17.45 8.37 8.90
N HIS A 3 -16.17 8.09 8.75
CA HIS A 3 -15.31 7.72 9.86
C HIS A 3 -14.50 8.93 10.33
N ARG A 4 -14.28 9.05 11.63
CA ARG A 4 -13.37 10.03 12.21
C ARG A 4 -12.28 9.23 12.94
N PRO A 5 -11.04 9.20 12.44
CA PRO A 5 -9.95 8.51 13.10
C PRO A 5 -9.75 9.06 14.52
N ASP A 6 -9.37 8.17 15.44
CA ASP A 6 -9.00 8.59 16.80
C ASP A 6 -7.74 9.48 16.73
N PRO A 7 -7.68 10.62 17.44
CA PRO A 7 -6.52 11.51 17.44
C PRO A 7 -5.18 10.84 17.80
N SER A 8 -5.19 9.71 18.51
CA SER A 8 -3.98 8.93 18.80
C SER A 8 -3.40 8.20 17.58
N THR A 9 -4.19 8.04 16.51
CA THR A 9 -3.80 7.31 15.29
C THR A 9 -3.10 8.16 14.24
N TYR A 10 -2.95 9.47 14.46
CA TYR A 10 -2.28 10.39 13.55
C TYR A 10 -1.53 11.50 14.28
N VAL A 11 -0.66 12.19 13.57
CA VAL A 11 0.11 13.34 14.07
C VAL A 11 -0.20 14.58 13.23
N GLY A 12 0.27 15.76 13.66
CA GLY A 12 0.00 17.02 12.96
C GLY A 12 0.52 17.05 11.51
N THR A 13 1.52 16.23 11.18
CA THR A 13 2.07 16.10 9.83
C THR A 13 1.44 14.97 9.02
N SER A 14 0.50 14.19 9.58
CA SER A 14 -0.12 13.08 8.86
C SER A 14 -0.85 13.58 7.60
N LEU A 15 -0.65 12.87 6.49
CA LEU A 15 -1.25 13.15 5.20
C LEU A 15 -1.85 11.86 4.65
N PHE A 16 -3.17 11.71 4.81
CA PHE A 16 -3.89 10.51 4.41
C PHE A 16 -4.19 10.50 2.92
N ILE A 17 -3.68 9.49 2.22
CA ILE A 17 -3.82 9.28 0.79
C ILE A 17 -4.10 7.81 0.47
N THR A 18 -4.39 7.53 -0.80
CA THR A 18 -4.54 6.18 -1.36
C THR A 18 -5.44 5.25 -0.53
N PRO A 19 -6.73 5.57 -0.34
CA PRO A 19 -7.64 4.67 0.36
C PRO A 19 -7.93 3.41 -0.49
N ILE A 20 -7.67 2.24 0.08
CA ILE A 20 -7.95 0.93 -0.51
C ILE A 20 -9.11 0.28 0.23
N VAL A 21 -10.22 0.06 -0.48
CA VAL A 21 -11.45 -0.51 0.08
C VAL A 21 -11.45 -2.02 -0.12
N ASP A 22 -11.43 -2.76 0.99
CA ASP A 22 -11.49 -4.21 1.01
C ASP A 22 -12.89 -4.69 1.44
N VAL A 23 -13.74 -4.97 0.46
CA VAL A 23 -15.09 -5.52 0.67
C VAL A 23 -15.06 -7.04 0.50
N ARG A 24 -15.54 -7.78 1.51
CA ARG A 24 -15.51 -9.26 1.55
C ARG A 24 -16.88 -9.91 1.77
N GLY A 25 -17.96 -9.16 1.58
CA GLY A 25 -19.30 -9.69 1.74
C GLY A 25 -19.65 -10.76 0.69
N ARG A 26 -20.76 -11.47 0.94
CA ARG A 26 -21.20 -12.62 0.14
C ARG A 26 -21.92 -12.22 -1.16
N GLY A 27 -22.01 -10.93 -1.47
CA GLY A 27 -22.65 -10.43 -2.68
C GLY A 27 -22.46 -8.94 -2.90
N PRO A 28 -22.93 -8.40 -4.05
CA PRO A 28 -22.62 -7.04 -4.50
C PRO A 28 -23.08 -5.90 -3.58
N LYS A 29 -23.99 -6.18 -2.65
CA LYS A 29 -24.56 -5.21 -1.70
C LYS A 29 -24.18 -5.50 -0.25
N ASP A 30 -23.40 -6.56 -0.02
CA ASP A 30 -22.97 -6.95 1.32
C ASP A 30 -21.65 -6.26 1.64
N CYS A 31 -21.74 -5.12 2.32
CA CYS A 31 -20.57 -4.38 2.81
C CYS A 31 -20.36 -4.61 4.33
N SER A 32 -20.90 -5.69 4.88
CA SER A 32 -20.82 -5.96 6.33
C SER A 32 -19.42 -6.35 6.80
N ASP A 33 -18.60 -6.92 5.93
CA ASP A 33 -17.16 -7.14 6.13
C ASP A 33 -16.41 -6.19 5.20
N THR A 34 -16.13 -4.98 5.68
CA THR A 34 -15.41 -3.95 4.93
C THR A 34 -14.33 -3.32 5.79
N PHE A 35 -13.11 -3.35 5.25
CA PHE A 35 -11.97 -2.62 5.79
C PHE A 35 -11.52 -1.56 4.80
N VAL A 36 -10.93 -0.48 5.30
CA VAL A 36 -10.23 0.50 4.46
C VAL A 36 -8.80 0.63 4.95
N TYR A 37 -7.84 0.48 4.04
CA TYR A 37 -6.42 0.74 4.31
C TYR A 37 -6.07 2.10 3.71
N ILE A 38 -5.53 3.01 4.52
CA ILE A 38 -5.23 4.38 4.10
C ILE A 38 -3.77 4.63 4.39
N ALA A 39 -3.01 5.03 3.36
CA ALA A 39 -1.61 5.38 3.53
C ALA A 39 -1.50 6.73 4.22
N ASP A 40 -0.68 6.83 5.25
CA ASP A 40 -0.21 8.09 5.81
C ASP A 40 1.19 8.37 5.27
N VAL A 41 1.27 9.12 4.17
CA VAL A 41 2.52 9.30 3.42
C VAL A 41 3.59 10.06 4.20
N SER A 42 3.17 10.96 5.09
CA SER A 42 4.07 11.75 5.92
C SER A 42 4.24 11.18 7.33
N GLY A 43 3.29 10.36 7.79
CA GLY A 43 3.39 9.60 9.05
C GLY A 43 4.03 8.22 8.92
N PHE A 44 4.28 7.76 7.68
CA PHE A 44 4.93 6.50 7.33
C PHE A 44 4.21 5.28 7.93
N ALA A 45 2.88 5.28 7.84
CA ALA A 45 2.04 4.28 8.47
C ALA A 45 0.81 3.94 7.60
N ILE A 46 0.14 2.84 7.92
CA ILE A 46 -1.19 2.54 7.40
C ILE A 46 -2.21 2.79 8.50
N LEU A 47 -3.21 3.63 8.23
CA LEU A 47 -4.43 3.68 9.02
C LEU A 47 -5.39 2.60 8.50
N VAL A 48 -5.78 1.69 9.38
CA VAL A 48 -6.77 0.65 9.11
C VAL A 48 -8.10 1.07 9.71
N VAL A 49 -9.16 1.06 8.91
CA VAL A 49 -10.52 1.35 9.36
C VAL A 49 -11.35 0.09 9.24
N ASP A 50 -11.91 -0.36 10.36
CA ASP A 50 -12.97 -1.36 10.40
C ASP A 50 -14.32 -0.65 10.31
N VAL A 51 -14.95 -0.75 9.13
CA VAL A 51 -16.18 0.00 8.85
C VAL A 51 -17.35 -0.50 9.70
N ALA A 52 -17.41 -1.82 9.95
CA ALA A 52 -18.52 -2.45 10.66
C ALA A 52 -18.50 -2.10 12.15
N ARG A 53 -17.31 -2.11 12.77
CA ARG A 53 -17.13 -1.72 14.18
C ARG A 53 -16.94 -0.22 14.38
N ASN A 54 -16.77 0.52 13.29
CA ASN A 54 -16.46 1.95 13.30
C ASN A 54 -15.24 2.28 14.18
N LEU A 55 -14.21 1.46 14.06
CA LEU A 55 -12.94 1.58 14.77
C LEU A 55 -11.82 1.80 13.76
N SER A 56 -10.73 2.41 14.21
CA SER A 56 -9.50 2.50 13.43
C SER A 56 -8.29 2.33 14.30
N TRP A 57 -7.21 1.84 13.71
CA TRP A 57 -5.89 1.77 14.34
C TRP A 57 -4.80 2.06 13.33
N LYS A 58 -3.68 2.54 13.84
CA LYS A 58 -2.47 2.77 13.05
C LYS A 58 -1.59 1.53 13.09
N VAL A 59 -1.03 1.16 11.95
CA VAL A 59 -0.02 0.11 11.82
C VAL A 59 1.26 0.75 11.29
N ASN A 60 2.34 0.64 12.06
CA ASN A 60 3.68 1.07 11.67
C ASN A 60 4.52 -0.14 11.25
N HIS A 61 5.32 0.04 10.22
CA HIS A 61 6.36 -0.91 9.85
C HIS A 61 7.48 -0.20 9.09
N ARG A 62 8.72 -0.67 9.24
CA ARG A 62 9.90 -0.06 8.60
C ARG A 62 9.80 0.05 7.08
N LEU A 63 9.07 -0.84 6.42
CA LEU A 63 8.90 -0.85 4.96
C LEU A 63 7.95 0.24 4.45
N MET A 64 7.31 1.00 5.35
CA MET A 64 6.47 2.15 5.02
C MET A 64 7.27 3.46 4.98
N TYR A 65 8.54 3.43 5.39
CA TYR A 65 9.43 4.60 5.41
C TYR A 65 10.03 4.86 4.02
N PRO A 66 10.34 6.14 3.71
CA PRO A 66 11.11 6.48 2.53
C PRO A 66 12.55 5.96 2.64
N TYR A 67 13.14 5.61 1.51
CA TYR A 67 14.53 5.19 1.39
C TYR A 67 15.37 6.41 0.95
N PRO A 68 16.30 6.92 1.79
CA PRO A 68 17.05 8.13 1.47
C PRO A 68 17.81 8.09 0.14
N SER A 69 18.26 6.91 -0.29
CA SER A 69 18.93 6.70 -1.58
C SER A 69 18.00 6.83 -2.80
N ARG A 70 16.68 6.93 -2.58
CA ARG A 70 15.62 7.04 -3.59
C ARG A 70 14.75 8.29 -3.40
N GLY A 71 15.26 9.29 -2.67
CA GLY A 71 14.55 10.55 -2.42
C GLY A 71 14.57 11.55 -3.58
N THR A 72 15.51 11.40 -4.52
CA THR A 72 15.59 12.28 -5.70
C THR A 72 14.80 11.68 -6.85
N PHE A 73 13.89 12.47 -7.40
CA PHE A 73 13.06 12.14 -8.55
C PHE A 73 13.56 12.91 -9.76
N THR A 74 13.46 12.30 -10.94
CA THR A 74 13.62 12.98 -12.22
C THR A 74 12.37 12.68 -13.05
N ILE A 75 11.74 13.72 -13.58
CA ILE A 75 10.55 13.61 -14.43
C ILE A 75 10.73 14.59 -15.57
N ASP A 76 10.81 14.08 -16.81
CA ASP A 76 10.97 14.89 -18.02
C ASP A 76 12.16 15.89 -17.95
N GLY A 77 13.29 15.43 -17.38
CA GLY A 77 14.52 16.21 -17.23
C GLY A 77 14.58 17.15 -16.02
N GLU A 78 13.47 17.31 -15.27
CA GLU A 78 13.43 18.11 -14.04
C GLU A 78 13.65 17.22 -12.81
N SER A 79 14.51 17.65 -11.89
CA SER A 79 14.84 16.89 -10.67
C SER A 79 14.47 17.63 -9.39
N PHE A 80 13.93 16.88 -8.43
CA PHE A 80 13.55 17.40 -7.11
C PHE A 80 13.67 16.30 -6.05
N ASP A 81 13.84 16.71 -4.79
CA ASP A 81 13.88 15.80 -3.65
C ASP A 81 12.51 15.73 -2.96
N LEU A 82 12.04 14.52 -2.70
CA LEU A 82 10.81 14.26 -1.97
C LEU A 82 10.98 12.98 -1.13
N MET A 83 10.77 13.09 0.19
CA MET A 83 10.99 11.98 1.13
C MET A 83 9.66 11.39 1.61
N ASP A 84 8.74 11.19 0.68
CA ASP A 84 7.42 10.65 0.95
C ASP A 84 7.51 9.14 1.19
N GLY A 85 6.87 8.69 2.27
CA GLY A 85 6.81 7.27 2.64
C GLY A 85 5.73 6.54 1.85
N ILE A 86 5.08 5.56 2.49
CA ILE A 86 4.03 4.74 1.87
C ILE A 86 3.03 5.58 1.07
N LEU A 87 2.83 5.23 -0.21
CA LEU A 87 1.97 5.95 -1.13
C LEU A 87 1.18 5.02 -2.04
N GLY A 88 1.87 4.16 -2.81
CA GLY A 88 1.23 3.20 -3.69
C GLY A 88 0.72 2.02 -2.87
N MET A 89 -0.53 1.63 -3.07
CA MET A 89 -1.11 0.43 -2.49
C MET A 89 -2.09 -0.20 -3.47
N ALA A 90 -2.05 -1.53 -3.61
CA ALA A 90 -2.99 -2.30 -4.41
C ALA A 90 -3.40 -3.60 -3.71
N LEU A 91 -4.63 -4.05 -3.95
CA LEU A 91 -5.20 -5.21 -3.26
C LEU A 91 -5.39 -6.35 -4.25
N SER A 92 -4.86 -7.54 -3.93
CA SER A 92 -5.06 -8.74 -4.75
C SER A 92 -6.54 -9.05 -4.92
N THR A 93 -6.89 -9.80 -5.96
CA THR A 93 -8.27 -10.25 -6.19
C THR A 93 -8.86 -10.95 -4.97
N TYR A 94 -10.13 -10.68 -4.68
CA TYR A 94 -10.83 -11.34 -3.59
C TYR A 94 -11.29 -12.74 -4.01
N ILE A 95 -10.80 -13.76 -3.31
CA ILE A 95 -11.25 -15.15 -3.47
C ILE A 95 -11.94 -15.56 -2.16
N PRO A 96 -13.24 -15.92 -2.18
CA PRO A 96 -13.95 -16.35 -0.98
C PRO A 96 -13.21 -17.45 -0.21
N GLY A 97 -13.07 -17.27 1.10
CA GLY A 97 -12.35 -18.20 1.98
C GLY A 97 -10.82 -18.08 1.96
N LYS A 98 -10.24 -17.24 1.10
CA LYS A 98 -8.81 -16.90 1.13
C LYS A 98 -8.61 -15.50 1.69
N ASP A 99 -7.46 -15.28 2.33
CA ASP A 99 -7.05 -13.95 2.73
C ASP A 99 -6.43 -13.19 1.55
N ARG A 100 -6.55 -11.87 1.53
CA ARG A 100 -6.03 -11.01 0.46
C ARG A 100 -4.63 -10.51 0.78
N PHE A 101 -3.88 -10.21 -0.26
CA PHE A 101 -2.61 -9.50 -0.15
C PHE A 101 -2.83 -8.02 -0.43
N LEU A 102 -2.26 -7.17 0.41
CA LEU A 102 -2.06 -5.76 0.11
C LEU A 102 -0.60 -5.60 -0.32
N TYR A 103 -0.42 -5.15 -1.56
CA TYR A 103 0.85 -4.67 -2.11
C TYR A 103 0.98 -3.19 -1.77
N PHE A 104 2.20 -2.75 -1.52
CA PHE A 104 2.47 -1.35 -1.24
C PHE A 104 3.95 -0.97 -1.35
N HIS A 105 4.19 0.30 -1.60
CA HIS A 105 5.52 0.89 -1.57
C HIS A 105 5.52 2.33 -1.05
N ALA A 106 6.68 2.76 -0.55
CA ALA A 106 6.94 4.17 -0.33
C ALA A 106 7.20 4.90 -1.66
N LEU A 107 6.81 6.17 -1.77
CA LEU A 107 7.07 6.97 -2.97
C LEU A 107 8.57 7.10 -3.21
N ALA A 108 9.35 7.44 -2.17
CA ALA A 108 10.81 7.43 -2.21
C ALA A 108 11.35 6.00 -2.04
N SER A 109 10.97 5.08 -2.93
CA SER A 109 11.47 3.70 -2.97
C SER A 109 11.30 3.08 -4.35
N THR A 110 12.13 2.08 -4.63
CA THR A 110 12.06 1.19 -5.80
C THR A 110 11.58 -0.21 -5.42
N THR A 111 11.46 -0.50 -4.12
CA THR A 111 11.05 -1.81 -3.59
C THR A 111 9.53 -1.89 -3.51
N GLU A 112 8.97 -3.03 -3.92
CA GLU A 112 7.58 -3.40 -3.67
C GLU A 112 7.48 -4.27 -2.42
N ASN A 113 6.38 -4.15 -1.67
CA ASN A 113 6.18 -4.90 -0.44
C ASN A 113 4.82 -5.59 -0.47
N VAL A 114 4.66 -6.62 0.36
CA VAL A 114 3.42 -7.38 0.46
C VAL A 114 3.12 -7.80 1.88
N VAL A 115 1.85 -7.67 2.26
CA VAL A 115 1.33 -8.11 3.55
C VAL A 115 0.00 -8.83 3.38
N ARG A 116 -0.20 -9.90 4.16
CA ARG A 116 -1.52 -10.51 4.29
C ARG A 116 -2.41 -9.57 5.09
N THR A 117 -3.53 -9.17 4.51
CA THR A 117 -4.50 -8.27 5.13
C THR A 117 -5.01 -8.74 6.50
N LYS A 118 -5.05 -10.04 6.82
CA LYS A 118 -5.34 -10.53 8.19
C LYS A 118 -4.38 -9.99 9.25
N VAL A 119 -3.13 -9.68 8.88
CA VAL A 119 -2.16 -9.05 9.77
C VAL A 119 -2.67 -7.65 10.09
N LEU A 120 -2.90 -6.82 9.08
CA LEU A 120 -3.36 -5.43 9.25
C LEU A 120 -4.71 -5.32 9.97
N ARG A 121 -5.61 -6.29 9.77
CA ARG A 121 -6.95 -6.33 10.37
C ARG A 121 -6.97 -6.69 11.85
N ASN A 122 -5.82 -7.02 12.45
CA ASN A 122 -5.71 -7.31 13.87
C ASN A 122 -5.84 -6.02 14.70
N ASP A 123 -6.88 -5.91 15.50
CA ASP A 123 -7.16 -4.71 16.31
C ASP A 123 -6.25 -4.58 17.55
N SER A 124 -5.38 -5.56 17.83
CA SER A 124 -4.35 -5.40 18.87
C SER A 124 -3.43 -4.20 18.63
N PHE A 125 -3.35 -3.71 17.38
CA PHE A 125 -2.63 -2.50 17.00
C PHE A 125 -3.18 -1.21 17.65
N ILE A 126 -4.40 -1.24 18.20
CA ILE A 126 -4.94 -0.17 19.05
C ILE A 126 -4.03 0.04 20.28
N HIS A 127 -3.41 -1.02 20.80
CA HIS A 127 -2.56 -0.96 22.00
C HIS A 127 -1.07 -0.85 21.67
N ASP A 128 -0.62 -1.53 20.62
CA ASP A 128 0.76 -1.42 20.11
C ASP A 128 0.74 -1.37 18.59
N SER A 129 0.93 -0.18 18.02
CA SER A 129 0.89 0.05 16.58
C SER A 129 2.01 -0.62 15.77
N ASN A 130 3.04 -1.21 16.40
CA ASN A 130 4.19 -1.74 15.66
C ASN A 130 3.95 -3.17 15.18
N ALA A 131 3.96 -3.36 13.86
CA ALA A 131 3.87 -4.70 13.27
C ALA A 131 5.14 -5.52 13.55
N ASN A 132 4.98 -6.83 13.71
CA ASN A 132 6.10 -7.75 13.79
C ASN A 132 6.98 -7.59 12.52
N PRO A 133 8.31 -7.43 12.64
CA PRO A 133 9.21 -7.21 11.50
C PRO A 133 9.20 -8.29 10.42
N HIS A 134 8.70 -9.49 10.73
CA HIS A 134 8.60 -10.64 9.82
C HIS A 134 7.18 -10.87 9.29
N SER A 135 6.22 -10.01 9.64
CA SER A 135 4.83 -10.15 9.19
C SER A 135 4.55 -9.49 7.84
N ILE A 136 5.49 -8.65 7.37
CA ILE A 136 5.44 -7.91 6.11
C ILE A 136 6.74 -8.19 5.36
N ASN A 137 6.63 -8.53 4.07
CA ASN A 137 7.77 -8.92 3.26
C ASN A 137 8.02 -7.88 2.17
N ALA A 138 9.29 -7.62 1.89
CA ALA A 138 9.70 -6.91 0.69
C ALA A 138 9.98 -7.94 -0.42
N PHE A 139 9.69 -7.58 -1.67
CA PHE A 139 10.18 -8.34 -2.81
C PHE A 139 11.71 -8.18 -2.93
N SER A 140 12.38 -9.20 -3.46
CA SER A 140 13.83 -9.18 -3.68
C SER A 140 14.24 -8.34 -4.88
N GLY A 141 13.36 -8.21 -5.88
CA GLY A 141 13.56 -7.33 -7.02
C GLY A 141 13.09 -5.90 -6.75
N GLU A 142 13.54 -4.98 -7.60
CA GLU A 142 13.20 -3.56 -7.55
C GLU A 142 12.70 -3.10 -8.92
N ARG A 143 11.85 -2.06 -8.92
CA ARG A 143 11.56 -1.30 -10.13
C ARG A 143 12.81 -0.53 -10.59
N PRO A 144 12.90 -0.17 -11.89
CA PRO A 144 13.98 0.67 -12.39
C PRO A 144 14.09 2.04 -11.70
N ASN A 145 12.95 2.62 -11.32
CA ASN A 145 12.85 3.87 -10.56
C ASN A 145 11.54 3.89 -9.74
N GLN A 146 11.28 5.01 -9.07
CA GLN A 146 10.15 5.19 -8.18
C GLN A 146 8.82 5.06 -8.92
N SER A 147 7.78 4.69 -8.17
CA SER A 147 6.40 4.63 -8.64
C SER A 147 5.49 5.40 -7.70
N ALA A 148 4.43 5.98 -8.26
CA ALA A 148 3.37 6.62 -7.47
C ALA A 148 2.18 5.67 -7.29
N ALA A 149 1.16 5.80 -8.14
CA ALA A 149 -0.04 4.99 -8.05
C ALA A 149 0.18 3.58 -8.61
N GLU A 150 -0.49 2.61 -7.98
CA GLU A 150 -0.60 1.24 -8.47
C GLU A 150 -2.04 0.73 -8.32
N ALA A 151 -2.41 -0.25 -9.13
CA ALA A 151 -3.71 -0.93 -9.05
C ALA A 151 -3.56 -2.37 -9.53
N ILE A 152 -4.40 -3.27 -9.02
CA ILE A 152 -4.47 -4.68 -9.48
C ILE A 152 -5.87 -4.94 -10.06
N ASP A 153 -5.93 -5.58 -11.22
CA ASP A 153 -7.20 -6.01 -11.84
C ASP A 153 -7.69 -7.38 -11.33
N ASP A 154 -8.82 -7.85 -11.87
CA ASP A 154 -9.43 -9.13 -11.48
C ASP A 154 -8.68 -10.37 -12.00
N SER A 155 -7.69 -10.17 -12.86
CA SER A 155 -6.77 -11.18 -13.36
C SER A 155 -5.44 -11.17 -12.59
N ASP A 156 -5.38 -10.44 -11.46
CA ASP A 156 -4.19 -10.29 -10.62
C ASP A 156 -2.98 -9.67 -11.35
N ILE A 157 -3.25 -8.85 -12.38
CA ILE A 157 -2.25 -8.01 -13.05
C ILE A 157 -2.14 -6.67 -12.33
N MET A 158 -0.94 -6.35 -11.85
CA MET A 158 -0.61 -5.04 -11.28
C MET A 158 -0.23 -4.06 -12.38
N TYR A 159 -0.75 -2.84 -12.30
CA TYR A 159 -0.41 -1.69 -13.13
C TYR A 159 0.24 -0.64 -12.24
N PHE A 160 1.36 -0.08 -12.67
CA PHE A 160 2.10 0.94 -11.92
C PHE A 160 2.78 1.94 -12.86
N GLY A 161 3.00 3.17 -12.39
CA GLY A 161 3.68 4.22 -13.15
C GLY A 161 5.17 4.29 -12.82
N LEU A 162 6.04 4.41 -13.83
CA LEU A 162 7.44 4.80 -13.64
C LEU A 162 7.61 6.30 -13.88
N MET A 163 8.53 6.91 -13.16
CA MET A 163 8.78 8.36 -13.20
C MET A 163 9.72 8.77 -14.33
N ASP A 164 10.69 7.91 -14.69
CA ASP A 164 11.74 8.25 -15.67
C ASP A 164 12.13 7.11 -16.64
N PRO A 165 11.80 7.19 -17.94
CA PRO A 165 10.85 8.14 -18.52
C PRO A 165 9.43 7.88 -17.97
N PRO A 166 8.58 8.92 -17.89
CA PRO A 166 7.19 8.75 -17.47
C PRO A 166 6.47 7.71 -18.33
N SER A 167 6.00 6.62 -17.70
CA SER A 167 5.40 5.50 -18.41
C SER A 167 4.51 4.66 -17.49
N VAL A 168 3.61 3.86 -18.06
CA VAL A 168 2.77 2.92 -17.32
C VAL A 168 3.16 1.50 -17.71
N TRP A 169 3.40 0.67 -16.70
CA TRP A 169 3.85 -0.70 -16.83
C TRP A 169 2.90 -1.64 -16.11
N CYS A 170 2.95 -2.92 -16.45
CA CYS A 170 2.28 -3.97 -15.70
C CYS A 170 3.19 -5.14 -15.33
N TRP A 171 2.69 -5.91 -14.36
CA TRP A 171 3.32 -7.11 -13.82
C TRP A 171 2.25 -8.12 -13.40
N ASP A 172 2.40 -9.38 -13.82
CA ASP A 172 1.58 -10.49 -13.31
C ASP A 172 2.05 -10.86 -11.90
N THR A 173 1.21 -10.62 -10.89
CA THR A 173 1.56 -10.86 -9.47
C THR A 173 1.80 -12.34 -9.13
N GLY A 174 1.47 -13.26 -10.04
CA GLY A 174 1.80 -14.69 -9.97
C GLY A 174 3.22 -15.04 -10.40
N THR A 175 3.97 -14.07 -10.96
CA THR A 175 5.37 -14.23 -11.40
C THR A 175 6.36 -13.63 -10.41
N GLU A 176 7.67 -13.82 -10.64
CA GLU A 176 8.69 -13.15 -9.84
C GLU A 176 8.64 -11.63 -10.07
N PHE A 177 8.72 -10.83 -9.00
CA PHE A 177 8.82 -9.38 -9.11
C PHE A 177 10.22 -8.98 -9.60
N SER A 178 10.38 -8.90 -10.92
CA SER A 178 11.63 -8.55 -11.58
C SER A 178 11.38 -7.82 -12.89
N THR A 179 12.38 -7.06 -13.36
CA THR A 179 12.30 -6.30 -14.60
C THR A 179 12.08 -7.17 -15.85
N GLU A 180 12.36 -8.47 -15.79
CA GLU A 180 12.10 -9.42 -16.88
C GLU A 180 10.60 -9.72 -17.05
N ASN A 181 9.81 -9.57 -15.98
CA ASN A 181 8.36 -9.78 -15.97
C ASN A 181 7.56 -8.47 -15.99
N PHE A 182 8.22 -7.32 -16.19
CA PHE A 182 7.56 -6.03 -16.33
C PHE A 182 7.35 -5.70 -17.80
N HIS A 183 6.14 -5.29 -18.14
CA HIS A 183 5.76 -4.97 -19.52
C HIS A 183 5.25 -3.54 -19.63
N LEU A 184 5.80 -2.78 -20.59
CA LEU A 184 5.27 -1.47 -20.96
C LEU A 184 3.91 -1.64 -21.65
N ILE A 185 2.95 -0.78 -21.30
CA ILE A 185 1.60 -0.74 -21.88
C ILE A 185 1.50 0.33 -22.97
#